data_AF-A0AAW8Q7S6-F1
#
_entry.id   AF-A0AAW8Q7S6-F1
#
_cell.length_a   1.000
_cell.length_b   1.000
_cell.length_c   1.000
_cell.angle_alpha   90.00
_cell.angle_beta   90.00
_cell.angle_gamma   90.00
#
_symmetry.space_group_name_H-M   'P 1'
#
loop_
_entity.id
_entity.type
_entity.pdbx_description
1 polymer ?
#
loop_
_entity_poly.entity_id
_entity_poly.type
_entity_poly.pdbx_seq_one_letter_code
_entity_poly.pdbx_strand_id
1 'polypeptide(L)'
;MNNEELREYAKSSIVFYGLDLSRISSVLIAQIHHFETKRILSVHGIGDQLKRIERGSASKVGQFKHLPLKGLYKSHFFDARFFLGNMNAQFGFDRGGNANLDKVIHKAFEQNTSGYCDDEMAMFLAHEMTVGMFEKRAQKQKLTGEWVIFQEYQGKKYYLCVASHLEDDNDIYERVKLACMINFPFLMESGT
;
A
#
# COMPACT_ATOMS: atom_id res chain seq x y z
N MET A 1 21.34 -3.14 12.25
CA MET A 1 22.20 -3.30 11.06
C MET A 1 22.74 -1.95 10.69
N ASN A 2 24.03 -1.88 10.37
CA ASN A 2 24.62 -0.68 9.77
C ASN A 2 24.26 -0.59 8.27
N ASN A 3 24.63 0.50 7.60
CA ASN A 3 24.29 0.73 6.19
C ASN A 3 24.90 -0.29 5.23
N GLU A 4 26.09 -0.83 5.54
CA GLU A 4 26.76 -1.83 4.70
C GLU A 4 26.02 -3.16 4.78
N GLU A 5 25.69 -3.62 5.99
CA GLU A 5 24.89 -4.83 6.22
C GLU A 5 23.51 -4.74 5.54
N LEU A 6 22.85 -3.57 5.61
CA LEU A 6 21.58 -3.34 4.93
C LEU A 6 21.74 -3.46 3.42
N ARG A 7 22.82 -2.93 2.84
CA ARG A 7 23.08 -3.05 1.41
C ARG A 7 23.37 -4.49 0.99
N GLU A 8 24.13 -5.25 1.77
CA GLU A 8 24.37 -6.67 1.48
C GLU A 8 23.08 -7.48 1.54
N TYR A 9 22.25 -7.25 2.56
CA TYR A 9 20.90 -7.81 2.61
C TYR A 9 20.11 -7.45 1.34
N ALA A 10 20.06 -6.18 0.95
CA ALA A 10 19.32 -5.73 -0.22
C ALA A 10 19.79 -6.37 -1.53
N LYS A 11 21.10 -6.57 -1.70
CA LYS A 11 21.68 -7.27 -2.87
C LYS A 11 21.24 -8.73 -2.96
N SER A 12 21.12 -9.41 -1.82
CA SER A 12 20.71 -10.82 -1.74
C SER A 12 19.18 -11.03 -1.81
N SER A 13 18.40 -9.99 -1.52
CA SER A 13 16.94 -10.11 -1.39
C SER A 13 16.21 -9.97 -2.73
N ILE A 14 15.33 -10.93 -3.03
CA ILE A 14 14.48 -10.91 -4.24
C ILE A 14 13.52 -9.72 -4.30
N VAL A 15 13.25 -9.10 -3.14
CA VAL A 15 12.43 -7.88 -3.05
C VAL A 15 13.02 -6.78 -3.93
N PHE A 16 14.35 -6.62 -3.90
CA PHE A 16 15.05 -5.55 -4.62
C PHE A 16 15.62 -5.97 -5.98
N TYR A 17 15.43 -7.22 -6.39
CA TYR A 17 15.95 -7.71 -7.67
C TYR A 17 15.49 -6.82 -8.84
N GLY A 18 16.46 -6.37 -9.66
CA GLY A 18 16.23 -5.51 -10.82
C GLY A 18 15.94 -4.04 -10.48
N LEU A 19 16.06 -3.63 -9.21
CA LEU A 19 16.00 -2.22 -8.80
C LEU A 19 17.41 -1.64 -8.67
N ASP A 20 17.53 -0.36 -8.96
CA ASP A 20 18.76 0.40 -8.71
C ASP A 20 18.86 0.76 -7.22
N LEU A 21 19.66 -0.02 -6.48
CA LEU A 21 19.87 0.17 -5.05
C LEU A 21 20.46 1.53 -4.68
N SER A 22 21.10 2.24 -5.61
CA SER A 22 21.59 3.61 -5.36
C SER A 22 20.45 4.61 -5.17
N ARG A 23 19.21 4.26 -5.53
CA ARG A 23 18.00 5.08 -5.38
C ARG A 23 17.04 4.57 -4.30
N ILE A 24 17.48 3.63 -3.48
CA ILE A 24 16.69 3.09 -2.37
C ILE A 24 17.37 3.49 -1.07
N SER A 25 16.63 4.16 -0.19
CA SER A 25 17.17 4.58 1.10
C SER A 25 17.48 3.37 1.98
N SER A 26 18.48 3.53 2.85
CA SER A 26 18.76 2.59 3.93
C SER A 26 17.58 2.43 4.89
N VAL A 27 16.78 3.50 5.08
CA VAL A 27 15.56 3.48 5.89
C VAL A 27 14.54 2.50 5.33
N LEU A 28 14.26 2.55 4.02
CA LEU A 28 13.33 1.63 3.36
C LEU A 28 13.85 0.20 3.42
N ILE A 29 15.15 -0.01 3.19
CA ILE A 29 15.77 -1.34 3.30
C ILE A 29 15.63 -1.89 4.72
N ALA A 30 15.89 -1.07 5.74
CA ALA A 30 15.74 -1.45 7.14
C ALA A 30 14.29 -1.80 7.50
N GLN A 31 13.31 -1.04 7.01
CA GLN A 31 11.89 -1.35 7.20
C GLN A 31 11.51 -2.69 6.57
N ILE A 32 11.94 -2.94 5.33
CA ILE A 32 11.69 -4.20 4.63
C ILE A 32 12.34 -5.36 5.38
N HIS A 33 13.61 -5.24 5.77
CA HIS A 33 14.29 -6.26 6.58
C HIS A 33 13.56 -6.51 7.91
N HIS A 34 13.13 -5.46 8.59
CA HIS A 34 12.38 -5.57 9.84
C HIS A 34 11.04 -6.31 9.63
N PHE A 35 10.29 -5.95 8.59
CA PHE A 35 9.03 -6.61 8.27
C PHE A 35 9.18 -8.09 7.93
N GLU A 36 10.23 -8.45 7.19
CA GLU A 36 10.53 -9.83 6.84
C GLU A 36 10.94 -10.63 8.08
N THR A 37 11.92 -10.15 8.84
CA THR A 37 12.45 -10.85 10.03
C THR A 37 11.43 -10.99 11.16
N LYS A 38 10.54 -10.00 11.31
CA LYS A 38 9.45 -10.04 12.30
C LYS A 38 8.16 -10.62 11.76
N ARG A 39 8.13 -11.02 10.48
CA ARG A 39 6.94 -11.55 9.80
C ARG A 39 5.71 -10.64 9.95
N ILE A 40 5.93 -9.33 9.86
CA ILE A 40 4.86 -8.34 10.01
C ILE A 40 3.94 -8.38 8.79
N LEU A 41 4.51 -8.41 7.58
CA LEU A 41 3.77 -8.44 6.30
C LEU A 41 4.60 -9.09 5.19
N SER A 42 3.95 -9.40 4.07
CA SER A 42 4.67 -9.88 2.87
C SER A 42 5.41 -8.73 2.20
N VAL A 43 6.74 -8.73 2.33
CA VAL A 43 7.62 -7.70 1.76
C VAL A 43 7.65 -7.72 0.24
N HIS A 44 7.24 -8.82 -0.40
CA HIS A 44 7.18 -8.93 -1.86
C HIS A 44 6.17 -7.96 -2.47
N GLY A 45 5.07 -7.65 -1.77
CA GLY A 45 4.11 -6.65 -2.22
C GLY A 45 4.73 -5.25 -2.35
N ILE A 46 5.69 -4.91 -1.48
CA ILE A 46 6.46 -3.67 -1.55
C ILE A 46 7.39 -3.72 -2.78
N GLY A 47 8.17 -4.79 -2.92
CA GLY A 47 9.11 -4.96 -4.05
C GLY A 47 8.44 -4.93 -5.41
N ASP A 48 7.29 -5.60 -5.55
CA ASP A 48 6.50 -5.58 -6.78
C ASP A 48 5.97 -4.18 -7.09
N GLN A 49 5.56 -3.44 -6.07
CA GLN A 49 5.10 -2.08 -6.25
C GLN A 49 6.23 -1.14 -6.68
N LEU A 50 7.42 -1.25 -6.08
CA LEU A 50 8.61 -0.52 -6.54
C LEU A 50 8.89 -0.78 -8.02
N LYS A 51 8.88 -2.06 -8.43
CA LYS A 51 9.10 -2.46 -9.84
C LYS A 51 8.01 -1.92 -10.77
N ARG A 52 6.75 -1.90 -10.35
CA ARG A 52 5.64 -1.30 -11.12
C ARG A 52 5.80 0.22 -11.27
N ILE A 53 6.26 0.91 -10.23
CA ILE A 53 6.53 2.35 -10.26
C ILE A 53 7.68 2.66 -11.24
N GLU A 54 8.75 1.86 -11.23
CA GLU A 54 9.87 2.00 -12.19
C GLU A 54 9.40 1.79 -13.63
N ARG A 55 8.55 0.80 -13.88
CA ARG A 55 8.00 0.50 -15.23
C ARG A 55 6.91 1.46 -15.69
N GLY A 56 6.46 2.38 -14.84
CA GLY A 56 5.31 3.25 -15.14
C GLY A 56 3.96 2.51 -15.20
N SER A 57 3.89 1.29 -14.67
CA SER A 57 2.68 0.46 -14.66
C SER A 57 1.97 0.45 -13.30
N ALA A 58 2.45 1.25 -12.33
CA ALA A 58 1.82 1.40 -11.03
C ALA A 58 0.52 2.20 -11.14
N SER A 59 -0.61 1.57 -10.78
CA SER A 59 -1.86 2.29 -10.61
C SER A 59 -1.76 3.25 -9.42
N LYS A 60 -2.38 4.44 -9.53
CA LYS A 60 -2.52 5.41 -8.44
C LYS A 60 -1.20 5.85 -7.79
N VAL A 61 -0.24 6.23 -8.62
CA VAL A 61 0.80 7.13 -8.13
C VAL A 61 0.16 8.50 -7.93
N GLY A 62 0.18 9.00 -6.70
CA GLY A 62 -0.36 10.31 -6.35
C GLY A 62 0.66 11.11 -5.55
N GLN A 63 0.39 12.40 -5.37
CA GLN A 63 1.19 13.26 -4.51
C GLN A 63 0.45 13.57 -3.21
N PHE A 64 1.19 13.73 -2.13
CA PHE A 64 0.68 14.38 -0.92
C PHE A 64 0.38 15.86 -1.23
N LYS A 65 -0.80 16.32 -0.81
CA LYS A 65 -1.29 17.67 -1.10
C LYS A 65 -1.12 18.65 0.06
N HIS A 66 -0.89 18.13 1.26
CA HIS A 66 -0.88 18.89 2.50
C HIS A 66 0.49 18.77 3.17
N LEU A 67 0.86 19.82 3.92
CA LEU A 67 2.05 19.79 4.76
C LEU A 67 1.87 18.77 5.89
N PRO A 68 2.95 18.15 6.39
CA PRO A 68 4.35 18.35 5.99
C PRO A 68 4.81 17.59 4.73
N LEU A 69 4.03 16.64 4.23
CA LEU A 69 4.48 15.73 3.15
C LEU A 69 4.30 16.30 1.72
N LYS A 70 3.77 17.51 1.59
CA LYS A 70 3.38 18.12 0.31
C LYS A 70 4.49 18.00 -0.74
N GLY A 71 4.14 17.48 -1.92
CA GLY A 71 5.05 17.31 -3.05
C GLY A 71 5.73 15.94 -3.14
N LEU A 72 5.79 15.19 -2.04
CA LEU A 72 6.22 13.80 -2.07
C LEU A 72 5.21 12.93 -2.83
N TYR A 73 5.71 11.90 -3.51
CA TYR A 73 4.87 10.91 -4.16
C TYR A 73 4.58 9.73 -3.24
N LYS A 74 3.40 9.16 -3.42
CA LYS A 74 2.95 7.93 -2.77
C LYS A 74 2.28 6.99 -3.75
N SER A 75 2.50 5.71 -3.52
CA SER A 75 1.78 4.66 -4.23
C SER A 75 1.42 3.55 -3.27
N HIS A 76 0.21 3.01 -3.39
CA HIS A 76 -0.24 1.92 -2.53
C HIS A 76 0.41 0.61 -2.94
N PHE A 77 0.96 -0.12 -1.96
CA PHE A 77 1.22 -1.56 -2.10
C PHE A 77 0.13 -2.34 -1.36
N PHE A 78 -0.11 -3.58 -1.81
CA PHE A 78 -1.13 -4.44 -1.23
C PHE A 78 -0.49 -5.63 -0.49
N ASP A 79 -1.14 -6.03 0.60
CA ASP A 79 -0.87 -7.23 1.39
C ASP A 79 -2.22 -7.78 1.86
N ALA A 80 -2.33 -9.10 2.03
CA ALA A 80 -3.60 -9.75 2.37
C ALA A 80 -4.22 -9.20 3.66
N ARG A 81 -3.40 -8.70 4.61
CA ARG A 81 -3.89 -8.09 5.86
C ARG A 81 -4.72 -6.83 5.61
N PHE A 82 -4.57 -6.16 4.47
CA PHE A 82 -5.37 -4.97 4.13
C PHE A 82 -6.78 -5.33 3.62
N PHE A 83 -7.12 -6.61 3.54
CA PHE A 83 -8.45 -7.07 3.10
C PHE A 83 -9.57 -6.52 3.99
N LEU A 84 -9.42 -6.57 5.32
CA LEU A 84 -10.42 -6.05 6.25
C LEU A 84 -10.65 -4.54 6.08
N GLY A 85 -9.58 -3.74 5.97
CA GLY A 85 -9.71 -2.31 5.71
C GLY A 85 -10.41 -2.01 4.37
N ASN A 86 -10.17 -2.83 3.35
CA ASN A 86 -10.88 -2.71 2.06
C ASN A 86 -12.36 -3.12 2.16
N MET A 87 -12.67 -4.13 2.97
CA MET A 87 -14.03 -4.55 3.27
C MET A 87 -14.80 -3.45 4.01
N ASN A 88 -14.22 -2.90 5.08
CA ASN A 88 -14.77 -1.77 5.82
C ASN A 88 -15.04 -0.59 4.89
N ALA A 89 -14.09 -0.25 4.03
CA ALA A 89 -14.24 0.84 3.08
C ALA A 89 -15.26 0.55 1.97
N GLN A 90 -15.53 -0.72 1.61
CA GLN A 90 -16.56 -1.08 0.66
C GLN A 90 -17.95 -0.94 1.26
N PHE A 91 -18.14 -1.46 2.48
CA PHE A 91 -19.45 -1.55 3.09
C PHE A 91 -19.80 -0.35 3.97
N GLY A 92 -18.80 0.46 4.35
CA GLY A 92 -18.98 1.70 5.10
C GLY A 92 -19.02 1.52 6.62
N PHE A 93 -18.56 0.38 7.14
CA PHE A 93 -18.70 0.00 8.55
C PHE A 93 -18.15 1.07 9.51
N ASP A 94 -16.97 1.62 9.24
CA ASP A 94 -16.33 2.62 10.11
C ASP A 94 -17.03 3.99 10.10
N ARG A 95 -17.99 4.20 9.19
CA ARG A 95 -18.79 5.44 9.10
C ARG A 95 -20.20 5.26 9.66
N GLY A 96 -20.45 4.14 10.37
CA GLY A 96 -21.78 3.76 10.85
C GLY A 96 -22.76 3.44 9.72
N GLY A 97 -22.26 3.22 8.50
CA GLY A 97 -23.07 2.93 7.32
C GLY A 97 -23.02 1.46 6.93
N ASN A 98 -24.07 1.01 6.25
CA ASN A 98 -24.25 -0.34 5.72
C ASN A 98 -24.95 -0.35 4.36
N ALA A 99 -25.19 0.80 3.72
CA ALA A 99 -26.00 0.88 2.50
C ALA A 99 -25.51 -0.01 1.35
N ASN A 100 -24.19 -0.28 1.27
CA ASN A 100 -23.66 -1.21 0.29
C ASN A 100 -23.81 -2.68 0.70
N LEU A 101 -23.81 -2.97 2.01
CA LEU A 101 -24.12 -4.30 2.53
C LEU A 101 -25.61 -4.60 2.34
N ASP A 102 -26.49 -3.64 2.66
CA ASP A 102 -27.94 -3.77 2.47
C ASP A 102 -28.29 -4.07 1.02
N LYS A 103 -27.62 -3.44 0.05
CA LYS A 103 -27.78 -3.76 -1.37
C LYS A 103 -27.43 -5.20 -1.71
N VAL A 104 -26.38 -5.75 -1.10
CA VAL A 104 -26.00 -7.16 -1.30
C VAL A 104 -27.05 -8.08 -0.68
N ILE A 105 -27.51 -7.76 0.53
CA ILE A 105 -28.54 -8.53 1.23
C ILE A 105 -29.87 -8.50 0.45
N HIS A 106 -30.34 -7.32 0.04
CA HIS A 106 -31.56 -7.18 -0.76
C HIS A 106 -31.48 -7.97 -2.05
N LYS A 107 -30.34 -7.90 -2.76
CA LYS A 107 -30.13 -8.68 -3.97
C LYS A 107 -30.16 -10.19 -3.71
N ALA A 108 -29.62 -10.65 -2.57
CA ALA A 108 -29.69 -12.07 -2.19
C ALA A 108 -31.14 -12.51 -1.96
N PHE A 109 -31.96 -11.70 -1.29
CA PHE A 109 -33.38 -11.98 -1.08
C PHE A 109 -34.21 -11.90 -2.38
N GLU A 110 -33.92 -10.96 -3.27
CA GLU A 110 -34.60 -10.84 -4.57
C GLU A 110 -34.37 -12.06 -5.46
N GLN A 111 -33.21 -12.72 -5.32
CA GLN A 111 -32.84 -13.90 -6.10
C GLN A 111 -33.33 -15.22 -5.46
N ASN A 112 -33.66 -15.21 -4.18
CA ASN A 112 -34.07 -16.40 -3.45
C ASN A 112 -35.58 -16.66 -3.62
N THR A 113 -35.92 -17.88 -4.02
CA THR A 113 -37.32 -18.31 -4.17
C THR A 113 -37.77 -19.32 -3.11
N SER A 114 -36.86 -19.79 -2.24
CA SER A 114 -37.14 -20.83 -1.24
C SER A 114 -37.83 -20.29 0.02
N GLY A 115 -37.71 -18.98 0.28
CA GLY A 115 -38.32 -18.32 1.44
C GLY A 115 -37.54 -18.50 2.76
N TYR A 116 -36.35 -19.07 2.70
CA TYR A 116 -35.39 -19.18 3.80
C TYR A 116 -33.95 -19.06 3.26
N CYS A 117 -32.95 -18.96 4.14
CA CYS A 117 -31.54 -18.95 3.72
C CYS A 117 -31.12 -20.36 3.29
N ASP A 118 -31.14 -20.61 1.98
CA ASP A 118 -30.65 -21.85 1.36
C ASP A 118 -29.17 -21.75 0.99
N ASP A 119 -28.61 -22.86 0.49
CA ASP A 119 -27.20 -22.95 0.14
C ASP A 119 -26.81 -21.95 -0.96
N GLU A 120 -27.69 -21.68 -1.92
CA GLU A 120 -27.45 -20.72 -2.99
C GLU A 120 -27.33 -19.30 -2.45
N MET A 121 -28.26 -18.89 -1.58
CA MET A 121 -28.21 -17.60 -0.91
C MET A 121 -26.96 -17.47 -0.04
N ALA A 122 -26.62 -18.52 0.73
CA ALA A 122 -25.43 -18.54 1.57
C ALA A 122 -24.15 -18.41 0.74
N MET A 123 -24.03 -19.13 -0.38
CA MET A 123 -22.89 -19.05 -1.30
C MET A 123 -22.77 -17.67 -1.95
N PHE A 124 -23.90 -17.09 -2.39
CA PHE A 124 -23.92 -15.75 -2.96
C PHE A 124 -23.43 -14.71 -1.97
N LEU A 125 -23.96 -14.72 -0.75
CA LEU A 125 -23.56 -13.79 0.31
C LEU A 125 -22.07 -13.97 0.66
N ALA A 126 -21.62 -15.22 0.84
CA ALA A 126 -20.23 -15.51 1.14
C ALA A 126 -19.29 -14.97 0.06
N HIS A 127 -19.61 -15.18 -1.23
CA HIS A 127 -18.82 -14.66 -2.34
C HIS A 127 -18.84 -13.12 -2.38
N GLU A 128 -20.01 -12.51 -2.35
CA GLU A 128 -20.18 -11.06 -2.51
C GLU A 128 -19.55 -10.27 -1.36
N MET A 129 -19.55 -10.83 -0.14
CA MET A 129 -18.93 -10.22 1.04
C MET A 129 -17.43 -10.46 1.14
N THR A 130 -16.87 -11.39 0.34
CA THR A 130 -15.44 -11.71 0.33
C THR A 130 -14.78 -11.42 -1.02
N VAL A 131 -14.79 -12.36 -1.95
CA VAL A 131 -14.10 -12.25 -3.25
C VAL A 131 -14.73 -11.15 -4.11
N GLY A 132 -16.05 -11.14 -4.23
CA GLY A 132 -16.77 -10.20 -5.09
C GLY A 132 -16.58 -8.74 -4.67
N MET A 133 -16.51 -8.45 -3.37
CA MET A 133 -16.21 -7.09 -2.90
C MET A 133 -14.78 -6.68 -3.27
N PHE A 134 -13.82 -7.61 -3.20
CA PHE A 134 -12.42 -7.34 -3.50
C PHE A 134 -12.25 -7.00 -4.97
N GLU A 135 -12.82 -7.84 -5.83
CA GLU A 135 -12.81 -7.70 -7.28
C GLU A 135 -13.45 -6.37 -7.71
N LYS A 136 -14.61 -6.01 -7.15
CA LYS A 136 -15.28 -4.73 -7.44
C LYS A 136 -14.40 -3.54 -7.08
N ARG A 137 -13.68 -3.59 -5.94
CA ARG A 137 -12.72 -2.54 -5.59
C ARG A 137 -11.51 -2.56 -6.52
N ALA A 138 -10.97 -3.72 -6.87
CA ALA A 138 -9.83 -3.85 -7.77
C ALA A 138 -10.14 -3.27 -9.15
N GLN A 139 -11.27 -3.66 -9.76
CA GLN A 139 -11.74 -3.17 -11.06
C GLN A 139 -11.93 -1.65 -11.08
N LYS A 140 -12.45 -1.08 -10.00
CA LYS A 140 -12.63 0.38 -9.86
C LYS A 140 -11.33 1.11 -9.53
N GLN A 141 -10.20 0.40 -9.45
CA GLN A 141 -8.96 0.90 -8.87
C GLN A 141 -9.28 1.61 -7.55
N LYS A 142 -9.84 0.92 -6.57
CA LYS A 142 -10.19 1.44 -5.24
C LYS A 142 -9.59 0.62 -4.12
N LEU A 143 -8.77 -0.38 -4.44
CA LEU A 143 -7.95 -1.04 -3.44
C LEU A 143 -7.04 -0.02 -2.74
N THR A 144 -7.02 -0.12 -1.43
CA THR A 144 -6.14 0.62 -0.54
C THR A 144 -5.18 -0.34 0.14
N GLY A 145 -4.09 0.21 0.64
CA GLY A 145 -3.07 -0.47 1.40
C GLY A 145 -2.14 0.58 1.98
N GLU A 146 -0.92 0.20 2.32
CA GLU A 146 0.06 1.15 2.83
C GLU A 146 0.88 1.78 1.70
N TRP A 147 1.62 2.84 2.02
CA TRP A 147 2.31 3.65 1.04
C TRP A 147 3.77 3.25 0.90
N VAL A 148 4.23 3.15 -0.35
CA VAL A 148 5.62 3.44 -0.70
C VAL A 148 5.72 4.94 -0.98
N ILE A 149 6.65 5.61 -0.30
CA ILE A 149 6.88 7.04 -0.43
C ILE A 149 8.21 7.28 -1.16
N PHE A 150 8.18 8.17 -2.14
CA PHE A 150 9.34 8.49 -2.97
C PHE A 150 9.31 9.96 -3.44
N GLN A 151 10.46 10.45 -3.89
CA GLN A 151 10.61 11.75 -4.51
C GLN A 151 11.14 11.59 -5.94
N GLU A 152 10.65 12.40 -6.87
CA GLU A 152 11.24 12.48 -8.21
C GLU A 152 12.26 13.62 -8.26
N TYR A 153 13.44 13.32 -8.79
CA TYR A 153 14.51 14.30 -8.98
C TYR A 153 15.28 13.95 -10.26
N GLN A 154 15.44 14.93 -11.16
CA GLN A 154 16.11 14.78 -12.46
C GLN A 154 15.60 13.57 -13.29
N GLY A 155 14.27 13.36 -13.30
CA GLY A 155 13.64 12.26 -14.02
C GLY A 155 13.84 10.87 -13.40
N LYS A 156 14.45 10.79 -12.21
CA LYS A 156 14.67 9.54 -11.47
C LYS A 156 13.85 9.53 -10.19
N LYS A 157 13.42 8.34 -9.78
CA LYS A 157 12.64 8.11 -8.57
C LYS A 157 13.55 7.66 -7.42
N TYR A 158 13.47 8.32 -6.28
CA TYR A 158 14.24 8.01 -5.07
C TYR A 158 13.29 7.53 -3.98
N TYR A 159 13.42 6.26 -3.59
CA TYR A 159 12.51 5.58 -2.67
C TYR A 159 12.97 5.77 -1.22
N LEU A 160 12.09 6.35 -0.40
CA LEU A 160 12.47 6.93 0.89
C LEU A 160 12.06 6.06 2.06
N CYS A 161 10.81 5.60 2.08
CA CYS A 161 10.29 4.76 3.15
C CYS A 161 8.96 4.13 2.76
N VAL A 162 8.46 3.25 3.64
CA VAL A 162 7.06 2.85 3.69
C VAL A 162 6.39 3.47 4.91
N ALA A 163 5.09 3.74 4.79
CA ALA A 163 4.30 4.36 5.85
C ALA A 163 2.87 3.81 5.83
N SER A 164 2.26 3.77 7.01
CA SER A 164 0.84 3.45 7.10
C SER A 164 -0.01 4.67 6.74
N HIS A 165 -1.17 4.46 6.13
CA HIS A 165 -2.17 5.51 5.93
C HIS A 165 -2.83 5.99 7.23
N LEU A 166 -2.61 5.27 8.34
CA LEU A 166 -3.06 5.64 9.69
C LEU A 166 -1.96 6.36 10.50
N GLU A 167 -0.75 6.45 9.95
CA GLU A 167 0.37 7.10 10.60
C GLU A 167 0.24 8.63 10.51
N ASP A 168 0.71 9.34 11.53
CA ASP A 168 0.72 10.81 11.53
C ASP A 168 1.69 11.33 10.45
N ASP A 169 1.28 12.35 9.70
CA ASP A 169 2.09 12.87 8.60
C ASP A 169 3.44 13.43 9.10
N ASN A 170 3.56 13.88 10.36
CA ASN A 170 4.83 14.33 10.92
C ASN A 170 5.80 13.17 11.18
N ASP A 171 5.31 12.04 11.67
CA ASP A 171 6.16 10.85 11.90
C ASP A 171 6.71 10.32 10.57
N ILE A 172 5.88 10.31 9.53
CA ILE A 172 6.29 10.00 8.16
C ILE A 172 7.35 11.01 7.69
N TYR A 173 7.14 12.29 7.94
CA TYR A 173 8.05 13.35 7.50
C TYR A 173 9.42 13.26 8.19
N GLU A 174 9.48 12.96 9.49
CA GLU A 174 10.74 12.71 10.19
C GLU A 174 11.51 11.53 9.56
N ARG A 175 10.80 10.46 9.23
CA ARG A 175 11.39 9.30 8.53
C ARG A 175 11.91 9.66 7.14
N VAL A 176 11.17 10.49 6.41
CA VAL A 176 11.59 11.01 5.09
C VAL A 176 12.85 11.87 5.22
N LYS A 177 12.88 12.81 6.17
CA LYS A 177 14.07 13.63 6.44
C LYS A 177 15.28 12.76 6.75
N LEU A 178 15.13 11.73 7.59
CA LEU A 178 16.20 10.80 7.89
C LEU A 178 16.72 10.07 6.64
N ALA A 179 15.82 9.59 5.78
CA ALA A 179 16.18 8.95 4.52
C ALA A 179 16.95 9.91 3.58
N CYS A 180 16.49 11.16 3.46
CA CYS A 180 17.17 12.17 2.65
C CYS A 180 18.54 12.54 3.24
N MET A 181 18.64 12.80 4.54
CA MET A 181 19.91 13.17 5.18
C MET A 181 20.98 12.09 5.03
N ILE A 182 20.62 10.81 5.17
CA ILE A 182 21.59 9.71 5.12
C ILE A 182 21.94 9.32 3.69
N ASN A 183 20.95 9.29 2.78
CA ASN A 183 21.13 8.68 1.47
C ASN A 183 21.06 9.67 0.31
N PHE A 184 20.26 10.74 0.42
CA PHE A 184 19.96 11.66 -0.67
C PHE A 184 19.99 13.14 -0.25
N PRO A 185 21.12 13.69 0.26
CA PRO A 185 21.16 15.06 0.77
C PRO A 185 20.70 16.11 -0.25
N PHE A 186 21.00 15.89 -1.53
CA PHE A 186 20.59 16.75 -2.65
C PHE A 186 19.07 16.93 -2.79
N LEU A 187 18.25 16.02 -2.23
CA LEU A 187 16.78 16.18 -2.23
C LEU A 187 16.31 17.27 -1.27
N MET A 188 17.06 17.54 -0.20
CA MET A 188 16.75 18.59 0.77
C MET A 188 17.07 19.99 0.22
N GLU A 189 18.10 20.08 -0.62
CA GLU A 189 18.56 21.35 -1.23
C GLU A 189 17.63 21.82 -2.36
N SER A 190 16.93 20.88 -3.01
CA SER A 190 15.98 21.18 -4.09
C SER A 190 14.60 21.69 -3.64
N GLY A 191 14.41 21.92 -2.34
CA GLY A 191 13.13 22.27 -1.72
C GLY A 191 12.85 23.77 -1.52
N THR A 192 13.58 24.68 -2.18
CA THR A 192 13.32 26.14 -2.16
C THR A 192 12.50 26.61 -3.34
#